data_AF-A0A2G8JC78-F1
#
_entry.id   AF-A0A2G8JC78-F1
#
_cell.length_a   1.000
_cell.length_b   1.000
_cell.length_c   1.000
_cell.angle_alpha   90.00
_cell.angle_beta   90.00
_cell.angle_gamma   90.00
#
_symmetry.space_group_name_H-M   'P 1'
#
loop_
_entity.id
_entity.type
_entity.pdbx_description
1 polymer ?
#
loop_
_entity_poly.entity_id
_entity_poly.type
_entity_poly.pdbx_seq_one_letter_code
_entity_poly.pdbx_strand_id
1 'polypeptide(L)'
;MGGNGGKGGSVITITSKTVHLDGSVLVDGAGSSSGGAGSGGSVLMRVSESLLGYGSGISNGGTASNSGYGSGSGGRIAVYFEGGYHFMGTLTAGGGGTTSNPGGPGSIYLSKSSEAGIAYERLTVDNDNGQSHLYFTLDEASTDVVLDELDLLNNIPFHLKQDGIDRSLDIKKFVGDGTALMHIHDHHRVIFERDPSVNDTEGKVNINVKVDAGGQALMSPKTHLLGIGANYLALDLSGSLYGIYDLVIGDDRVAYITASAGAITTVDFEEEVTAGMFTFASLVLHSGAKMDFEPDMGAILEVGSIQVKFDSSITADYFDLTVSELDVEIWSELSCSADERSTSEFLDIQLGAGDQSSSGSGGAGHGSPGGIGHLTSVRGGPAYGSCTYRWIEEAAQ
;
A
#
# COMPACT_ATOMS: atom_id res chain seq x y z
N MET A 1 14.36 32.13 -18.38
CA MET A 1 15.17 31.99 -19.62
C MET A 1 16.60 31.74 -19.20
N GLY A 2 17.12 30.53 -19.38
CA GLY A 2 18.47 30.15 -18.92
C GLY A 2 18.68 28.64 -18.88
N GLY A 3 18.45 27.98 -20.02
CA GLY A 3 18.62 26.54 -20.22
C GLY A 3 17.95 26.15 -21.53
N ASN A 4 18.56 25.27 -22.32
CA ASN A 4 18.02 24.74 -23.59
C ASN A 4 16.77 23.84 -23.40
N GLY A 5 16.06 23.98 -22.28
CA GLY A 5 14.91 23.19 -21.88
C GLY A 5 13.58 23.79 -22.30
N GLY A 6 12.54 22.96 -22.24
CA GLY A 6 11.16 23.33 -22.52
C GLY A 6 10.62 24.30 -21.48
N LYS A 7 9.78 25.23 -21.93
CA LYS A 7 9.08 26.15 -21.03
C LYS A 7 7.95 25.41 -20.32
N GLY A 8 7.81 25.62 -19.02
CA GLY A 8 6.63 25.13 -18.29
C GLY A 8 5.34 25.84 -18.72
N GLY A 9 4.21 25.20 -18.40
CA GLY A 9 2.89 25.78 -18.51
C GLY A 9 2.69 26.97 -17.57
N SER A 10 1.71 27.80 -17.90
CA SER A 10 1.35 28.98 -17.10
C SER A 10 0.12 28.72 -16.23
N VAL A 11 -0.40 29.76 -15.59
CA VAL A 11 -1.60 29.67 -14.75
C VAL A 11 -2.80 30.29 -15.47
N ILE A 12 -3.93 29.58 -15.45
CA ILE A 12 -5.25 30.10 -15.82
C ILE A 12 -6.13 30.07 -14.57
N THR A 13 -6.73 31.22 -14.24
CA THR A 13 -7.75 31.31 -13.18
C THR A 13 -9.05 31.80 -13.78
N ILE A 14 -10.11 31.02 -13.59
CA ILE A 14 -11.46 31.30 -14.06
C ILE A 14 -12.35 31.44 -12.84
N THR A 15 -13.08 32.56 -12.75
CA THR A 15 -14.13 32.76 -11.75
C THR A 15 -15.37 33.19 -12.50
N SER A 16 -16.39 32.34 -12.50
CA SER A 16 -17.60 32.56 -13.28
C SER A 16 -18.82 31.99 -12.57
N LYS A 17 -20.00 32.46 -12.94
CA LYS A 17 -21.26 31.80 -12.59
C LYS A 17 -21.42 30.49 -13.34
N THR A 18 -21.27 30.57 -14.66
CA THR A 18 -21.41 29.44 -15.57
C THR A 18 -20.17 29.30 -16.42
N VAL A 19 -19.68 28.07 -16.57
CA VAL A 19 -18.62 27.71 -17.49
C VAL A 19 -19.17 26.69 -18.48
N HIS A 20 -19.17 27.05 -19.76
CA HIS A 20 -19.49 26.14 -20.86
C HIS A 20 -18.19 25.83 -21.61
N LEU A 21 -17.63 24.65 -21.36
CA LEU A 21 -16.36 24.21 -21.91
C LEU A 21 -16.60 23.16 -22.99
N ASP A 22 -16.76 23.59 -24.24
CA ASP A 22 -16.76 22.72 -25.44
C ASP A 22 -15.42 22.75 -26.19
N GLY A 23 -14.61 23.79 -25.94
CA GLY A 23 -13.27 23.96 -26.49
C GLY A 23 -12.18 23.35 -25.59
N SER A 24 -11.01 23.98 -25.57
CA SER A 24 -9.89 23.56 -24.73
C SER A 24 -9.36 24.69 -23.84
N VAL A 25 -9.02 24.33 -22.60
CA VAL A 25 -8.22 25.15 -21.67
C VAL A 25 -6.87 24.47 -21.52
N LEU A 26 -5.81 25.08 -22.04
CA LEU A 26 -4.49 24.47 -22.17
C LEU A 26 -3.46 25.21 -21.31
N VAL A 27 -2.76 24.49 -20.46
CA VAL A 27 -1.60 24.96 -19.71
C VAL A 27 -0.45 23.96 -19.79
N ASP A 28 -0.29 23.28 -20.92
CA ASP A 28 0.74 22.26 -21.12
C ASP A 28 2.17 22.81 -21.06
N GLY A 29 3.08 21.95 -20.60
CA GLY A 29 4.51 22.17 -20.72
C GLY A 29 5.02 21.95 -22.14
N ALA A 30 5.98 22.75 -22.57
CA ALA A 30 6.62 22.56 -23.87
C ALA A 30 7.60 21.39 -23.83
N GLY A 31 7.57 20.54 -24.86
CA GLY A 31 8.61 19.53 -25.09
C GLY A 31 9.98 20.16 -25.37
N SER A 32 11.01 19.32 -25.37
CA SER A 32 12.39 19.77 -25.58
C SER A 32 13.26 18.70 -26.24
N SER A 33 14.14 19.12 -27.14
CA SER A 33 15.12 18.24 -27.82
C SER A 33 16.57 18.50 -27.42
N SER A 34 16.82 19.53 -26.61
CA SER A 34 18.15 20.02 -26.26
C SER A 34 18.35 20.25 -24.76
N GLY A 35 17.43 19.73 -23.94
CA GLY A 35 17.41 19.86 -22.48
C GLY A 35 16.14 19.23 -21.91
N GLY A 36 15.91 19.35 -20.59
CA GLY A 36 14.68 18.87 -19.94
C GLY A 36 13.43 19.58 -20.46
N ALA A 37 12.29 18.90 -20.48
CA ALA A 37 11.02 19.49 -20.94
C ALA A 37 10.31 20.27 -19.83
N GLY A 38 9.36 21.14 -20.21
CA GLY A 38 8.60 21.95 -19.27
C GLY A 38 7.49 21.17 -18.59
N SER A 39 7.20 21.46 -17.33
CA SER A 39 6.04 20.91 -16.61
C SER A 39 4.72 21.48 -17.12
N GLY A 40 3.62 20.79 -16.88
CA GLY A 40 2.28 21.37 -16.96
C GLY A 40 2.12 22.54 -15.98
N GLY A 41 1.14 23.39 -16.26
CA GLY A 41 0.83 24.60 -15.50
C GLY A 41 -0.28 24.38 -14.49
N SER A 42 -1.12 25.39 -14.27
CA SER A 42 -2.25 25.24 -13.34
C SER A 42 -3.53 25.87 -13.87
N VAL A 43 -4.64 25.15 -13.76
CA VAL A 43 -5.98 25.66 -14.04
C VAL A 43 -6.77 25.67 -12.75
N LEU A 44 -7.29 26.84 -12.38
CA LEU A 44 -8.16 27.01 -11.22
C LEU A 44 -9.50 27.56 -11.68
N MET A 45 -10.57 26.78 -11.57
CA MET A 45 -11.93 27.20 -11.88
C MET A 45 -12.74 27.33 -10.59
N ARG A 46 -13.42 28.46 -10.44
CA ARG A 46 -14.44 28.70 -9.41
C ARG A 46 -15.77 28.98 -10.10
N VAL A 47 -16.74 28.10 -9.91
CA VAL A 47 -18.00 28.08 -10.66
C VAL A 47 -19.21 28.06 -9.72
N SER A 48 -19.96 29.15 -9.63
CA SER A 48 -21.04 29.25 -8.63
C SER A 48 -22.38 28.61 -9.07
N GLU A 49 -22.69 28.51 -10.36
CA GLU A 49 -23.99 28.03 -10.84
C GLU A 49 -23.91 26.73 -11.66
N SER A 50 -23.10 26.67 -12.72
CA SER A 50 -22.99 25.44 -13.51
C SER A 50 -21.70 25.31 -14.32
N LEU A 51 -21.14 24.09 -14.33
CA LEU A 51 -20.05 23.70 -15.23
C LEU A 51 -20.56 22.62 -16.18
N LEU A 52 -20.53 22.88 -17.48
CA LEU A 52 -21.06 21.98 -18.52
C LEU A 52 -20.21 22.01 -19.80
N GLY A 53 -20.46 21.07 -20.69
CA GLY A 53 -19.79 20.95 -22.00
C GLY A 53 -19.02 19.65 -22.15
N TYR A 54 -18.42 19.48 -23.33
CA TYR A 54 -17.75 18.24 -23.78
C TYR A 54 -16.27 18.43 -24.13
N GLY A 55 -15.73 19.61 -23.84
CA GLY A 55 -14.38 20.04 -24.18
C GLY A 55 -13.29 19.42 -23.30
N SER A 56 -12.14 20.08 -23.22
CA SER A 56 -10.99 19.58 -22.48
C SER A 56 -10.30 20.64 -21.62
N GLY A 57 -9.82 20.21 -20.45
CA GLY A 57 -8.85 20.95 -19.63
C GLY A 57 -7.55 20.14 -19.57
N ILE A 58 -6.46 20.69 -20.08
CA ILE A 58 -5.21 19.93 -20.28
C ILE A 58 -4.06 20.68 -19.61
N SER A 59 -3.35 19.96 -18.75
CA SER A 59 -2.23 20.47 -17.96
C SER A 59 -1.09 19.45 -17.96
N ASN A 60 -0.74 18.90 -19.12
CA ASN A 60 0.24 17.82 -19.22
C ASN A 60 1.68 18.34 -19.24
N GLY A 61 2.60 17.49 -18.81
CA GLY A 61 4.03 17.72 -18.95
C GLY A 61 4.51 17.62 -20.39
N GLY A 62 5.52 18.41 -20.75
CA GLY A 62 6.17 18.31 -22.05
C GLY A 62 7.05 17.07 -22.15
N THR A 63 7.17 16.50 -23.35
CA THR A 63 8.03 15.34 -23.62
C THR A 63 9.45 15.76 -24.01
N ALA A 64 10.46 15.17 -23.38
CA ALA A 64 11.84 15.27 -23.84
C ALA A 64 12.11 14.25 -24.96
N SER A 65 12.77 14.66 -26.05
CA SER A 65 12.96 13.79 -27.23
C SER A 65 14.22 12.91 -27.17
N ASN A 66 15.00 12.98 -26.10
CA ASN A 66 16.27 12.26 -25.93
C ASN A 66 16.36 11.71 -24.51
N SER A 67 16.84 10.48 -24.38
CA SER A 67 16.97 9.77 -23.11
C SER A 67 18.00 10.35 -22.13
N GLY A 68 18.84 11.30 -22.57
CA GLY A 68 19.72 12.07 -21.69
C GLY A 68 19.02 13.20 -20.92
N TYR A 69 17.73 13.46 -21.16
CA TYR A 69 16.98 14.54 -20.53
C TYR A 69 15.70 14.03 -19.86
N GLY A 70 15.23 14.76 -18.84
CA GLY A 70 13.97 14.49 -18.15
C GLY A 70 12.78 15.13 -18.85
N SER A 71 11.65 14.43 -18.88
CA SER A 71 10.37 15.00 -19.31
C SER A 71 9.74 15.83 -18.19
N GLY A 72 8.82 16.73 -18.53
CA GLY A 72 8.13 17.57 -17.56
C GLY A 72 7.06 16.79 -16.80
N SER A 73 6.81 17.16 -15.54
CA SER A 73 5.69 16.61 -14.78
C SER A 73 4.34 17.15 -15.28
N GLY A 74 3.25 16.45 -14.95
CA GLY A 74 1.91 17.01 -15.03
C GLY A 74 1.75 18.23 -14.12
N GLY A 75 0.76 19.06 -14.43
CA GLY A 75 0.40 20.23 -13.65
C GLY A 75 -0.81 19.98 -12.75
N ARG A 76 -1.58 21.02 -12.44
CA ARG A 76 -2.73 20.91 -11.51
C ARG A 76 -3.99 21.52 -12.11
N ILE A 77 -5.09 20.78 -12.08
CA ILE A 77 -6.41 21.31 -12.42
C ILE A 77 -7.26 21.24 -11.16
N ALA A 78 -7.78 22.37 -10.71
CA ALA A 78 -8.70 22.45 -9.57
C ALA A 78 -10.01 23.10 -10.00
N VAL A 79 -11.13 22.45 -9.69
CA VAL A 79 -12.48 22.94 -10.00
C VAL A 79 -13.27 22.98 -8.70
N TYR A 80 -13.55 24.20 -8.24
CA TYR A 80 -14.48 24.47 -7.15
C TYR A 80 -15.83 24.83 -7.75
N PHE A 81 -16.88 24.11 -7.38
CA PHE A 81 -18.22 24.37 -7.88
C PHE A 81 -19.29 24.31 -6.79
N GLU A 82 -20.30 25.17 -6.86
CA GLU A 82 -21.41 25.19 -5.88
C GLU A 82 -22.68 24.56 -6.48
N GLY A 83 -22.97 24.90 -7.74
CA GLY A 83 -24.15 24.42 -8.45
C GLY A 83 -23.96 23.10 -9.20
N GLY A 84 -24.52 23.01 -10.41
CA GLY A 84 -24.57 21.77 -11.19
C GLY A 84 -23.24 21.41 -11.88
N TYR A 85 -22.77 20.18 -11.69
CA TYR A 85 -21.66 19.60 -12.46
C TYR A 85 -22.22 18.71 -13.57
N HIS A 86 -22.20 19.22 -14.80
CA HIS A 86 -22.70 18.56 -16.02
C HIS A 86 -21.61 18.49 -17.10
N PHE A 87 -20.35 18.66 -16.73
CA PHE A 87 -19.24 18.56 -17.66
C PHE A 87 -18.93 17.09 -17.94
N MET A 88 -19.06 16.73 -19.21
CA MET A 88 -18.85 15.37 -19.73
C MET A 88 -17.60 15.31 -20.63
N GLY A 89 -16.76 16.34 -20.55
CA GLY A 89 -15.48 16.41 -21.24
C GLY A 89 -14.36 15.74 -20.45
N THR A 90 -13.12 16.04 -20.82
CA THR A 90 -11.93 15.39 -20.24
C THR A 90 -11.02 16.40 -19.54
N LEU A 91 -10.55 16.05 -18.34
CA LEU A 91 -9.47 16.75 -17.66
C LEU A 91 -8.24 15.85 -17.64
N THR A 92 -7.07 16.36 -18.01
CA THR A 92 -5.81 15.61 -17.96
C THR A 92 -4.68 16.43 -17.36
N ALA A 93 -3.88 15.77 -16.54
CA ALA A 93 -2.69 16.33 -15.91
C ALA A 93 -1.57 15.26 -15.86
N GLY A 94 -1.35 14.55 -16.97
CA GLY A 94 -0.35 13.50 -17.08
C GLY A 94 1.08 14.02 -17.15
N GLY A 95 2.04 13.19 -16.78
CA GLY A 95 3.46 13.45 -16.99
C GLY A 95 3.84 13.39 -18.47
N GLY A 96 4.91 14.09 -18.86
CA GLY A 96 5.46 14.01 -20.21
C GLY A 96 6.32 12.76 -20.42
N GLY A 97 6.38 12.28 -21.67
CA GLY A 97 7.23 11.16 -22.10
C GLY A 97 6.80 9.78 -21.58
N THR A 98 7.18 8.71 -22.30
CA THR A 98 6.72 7.33 -21.99
C THR A 98 7.84 6.30 -21.84
N THR A 99 9.08 6.62 -22.28
CA THR A 99 10.15 5.61 -22.38
C THR A 99 11.48 6.02 -21.78
N SER A 100 11.76 7.32 -21.66
CA SER A 100 13.03 7.79 -21.11
C SER A 100 12.83 8.97 -20.18
N ASN A 101 13.11 8.75 -18.89
CA ASN A 101 12.92 9.72 -17.80
C ASN A 101 11.56 10.42 -17.85
N PRO A 102 10.45 9.65 -17.84
CA PRO A 102 9.11 10.22 -17.84
C PRO A 102 8.88 11.09 -16.60
N GLY A 103 8.13 12.18 -16.78
CA GLY A 103 7.79 13.07 -15.68
C GLY A 103 6.70 12.48 -14.79
N GLY A 104 6.65 12.89 -13.52
CA GLY A 104 5.59 12.47 -12.59
C GLY A 104 4.21 13.00 -13.01
N PRO A 105 3.11 12.29 -12.66
CA PRO A 105 1.77 12.77 -12.93
C PRO A 105 1.46 14.01 -12.09
N GLY A 106 0.53 14.80 -12.60
CA GLY A 106 -0.10 15.92 -11.93
C GLY A 106 -1.38 15.50 -11.21
N SER A 107 -2.26 16.46 -10.93
CA SER A 107 -3.49 16.21 -10.18
C SER A 107 -4.70 16.92 -10.76
N ILE A 108 -5.86 16.27 -10.62
CA ILE A 108 -7.16 16.87 -10.89
C ILE A 108 -7.95 16.85 -9.58
N TYR A 109 -8.37 18.01 -9.12
CA TYR A 109 -9.12 18.20 -7.88
C TYR A 109 -10.50 18.77 -8.17
N LEU A 110 -11.55 18.11 -7.69
CA LEU A 110 -12.93 18.55 -7.79
C LEU A 110 -13.47 18.75 -6.38
N SER A 111 -13.96 19.95 -6.08
CA SER A 111 -14.55 20.27 -4.77
C SER A 111 -15.91 20.92 -4.97
N LYS A 112 -16.94 20.27 -4.42
CA LYS A 112 -18.30 20.79 -4.39
C LYS A 112 -18.54 21.47 -3.05
N SER A 113 -18.88 22.75 -3.09
CA SER A 113 -19.32 23.50 -1.91
C SER A 113 -20.85 23.52 -1.81
N SER A 114 -21.35 23.63 -0.58
CA SER A 114 -22.76 23.82 -0.23
C SER A 114 -22.89 24.88 0.87
N GLU A 115 -24.12 25.29 1.19
CA GLU A 115 -24.38 26.22 2.31
C GLU A 115 -23.86 25.70 3.66
N ALA A 116 -23.73 24.37 3.83
CA ALA A 116 -23.23 23.72 5.04
C ALA A 116 -21.70 23.53 5.04
N GLY A 117 -20.99 23.99 4.01
CA GLY A 117 -19.56 23.78 3.81
C GLY A 117 -19.27 22.85 2.63
N ILE A 118 -18.11 22.21 2.64
CA ILE A 118 -17.68 21.27 1.60
C ILE A 118 -18.59 20.04 1.62
N ALA A 119 -19.19 19.73 0.47
CA ALA A 119 -20.15 18.64 0.31
C ALA A 119 -19.54 17.41 -0.37
N TYR A 120 -18.48 17.58 -1.17
CA TYR A 120 -17.83 16.49 -1.88
C TYR A 120 -16.43 16.91 -2.36
N GLU A 121 -15.40 16.13 -2.08
CA GLU A 121 -14.04 16.34 -2.59
C GLU A 121 -13.48 15.08 -3.26
N ARG A 122 -12.95 15.27 -4.46
CA ARG A 122 -12.30 14.22 -5.23
C ARG A 122 -10.92 14.67 -5.70
N LEU A 123 -9.94 13.80 -5.49
CA LEU A 123 -8.61 13.93 -6.07
C LEU A 123 -8.38 12.77 -7.04
N THR A 124 -7.97 13.07 -8.26
CA THR A 124 -7.57 12.08 -9.27
C THR A 124 -6.10 12.28 -9.60
N VAL A 125 -5.32 11.21 -9.50
CA VAL A 125 -3.93 11.14 -9.94
C VAL A 125 -3.80 9.95 -10.89
N ASP A 126 -3.48 10.25 -12.15
CA ASP A 126 -3.37 9.27 -13.21
C ASP A 126 -1.97 9.28 -13.82
N ASN A 127 -1.30 8.13 -13.73
CA ASN A 127 0.04 7.90 -14.23
C ASN A 127 0.04 7.24 -15.62
N ASP A 128 -0.75 7.80 -16.53
CA ASP A 128 -0.99 7.31 -17.89
C ASP A 128 0.28 7.13 -18.75
N ASN A 129 1.34 7.87 -18.40
CA ASN A 129 2.63 7.82 -19.08
C ASN A 129 3.54 6.69 -18.61
N GLY A 130 3.13 5.95 -17.57
CA GLY A 130 3.81 4.77 -17.06
C GLY A 130 5.13 5.04 -16.34
N GLN A 131 5.35 6.22 -15.75
CA GLN A 131 6.53 6.42 -14.91
C GLN A 131 6.51 5.51 -13.68
N SER A 132 7.67 5.04 -13.22
CA SER A 132 7.76 4.02 -12.16
C SER A 132 8.68 4.40 -11.01
N HIS A 133 9.13 5.66 -10.93
CA HIS A 133 10.19 6.06 -9.99
C HIS A 133 9.82 7.26 -9.12
N LEU A 134 8.77 7.99 -9.47
CA LEU A 134 8.39 9.23 -8.82
C LEU A 134 7.10 9.02 -8.05
N TYR A 135 7.16 9.38 -6.77
CA TYR A 135 5.98 9.48 -5.92
C TYR A 135 5.16 10.71 -6.31
N PHE A 136 3.84 10.57 -6.26
CA PHE A 136 2.96 11.72 -6.10
C PHE A 136 2.91 12.09 -4.62
N THR A 137 3.36 13.30 -4.29
CA THR A 137 3.35 13.84 -2.92
C THR A 137 2.14 14.75 -2.71
N LEU A 138 1.25 14.35 -1.80
CA LEU A 138 0.21 15.22 -1.27
C LEU A 138 0.81 16.20 -0.26
N ASP A 139 1.21 17.37 -0.76
CA ASP A 139 1.71 18.51 0.03
C ASP A 139 0.59 19.55 0.22
N GLU A 140 -0.39 19.19 1.05
CA GLU A 140 -1.41 20.13 1.50
C GLU A 140 -0.94 20.87 2.76
N ALA A 141 -1.44 22.10 2.90
CA ALA A 141 -1.15 22.94 4.06
C ALA A 141 -1.81 22.43 5.33
N SER A 142 -2.96 21.77 5.21
CA SER A 142 -3.60 21.08 6.33
C SER A 142 -2.82 19.81 6.66
N THR A 143 -2.64 19.55 7.95
CA THR A 143 -2.14 18.26 8.45
C THR A 143 -3.21 17.20 8.39
N ASP A 144 -4.49 17.58 8.46
CA ASP A 144 -5.64 16.70 8.39
C ASP A 144 -6.41 16.96 7.10
N VAL A 145 -6.32 16.02 6.16
CA VAL A 145 -6.98 16.10 4.85
C VAL A 145 -8.10 15.08 4.81
N VAL A 146 -9.26 15.48 4.29
CA VAL A 146 -10.41 14.59 4.09
C VAL A 146 -10.74 14.60 2.59
N LEU A 147 -10.93 13.43 2.00
CA LEU A 147 -11.37 13.25 0.62
C LEU A 147 -12.56 12.29 0.58
N ASP A 148 -13.61 12.67 -0.12
CA ASP A 148 -14.75 11.77 -0.35
C ASP A 148 -14.39 10.68 -1.39
N GLU A 149 -13.54 11.00 -2.36
CA GLU A 149 -13.06 10.06 -3.37
C GLU A 149 -11.59 10.31 -3.72
N LEU A 150 -10.74 9.28 -3.66
CA LEU A 150 -9.37 9.32 -4.15
C LEU A 150 -9.18 8.31 -5.27
N ASP A 151 -8.88 8.80 -6.47
CA ASP A 151 -8.58 7.96 -7.61
C ASP A 151 -7.08 7.88 -7.84
N LEU A 152 -6.53 6.66 -7.78
CA LEU A 152 -5.14 6.38 -8.08
C LEU A 152 -5.06 5.33 -9.18
N LEU A 153 -4.48 5.70 -10.32
CA LEU A 153 -4.47 4.89 -11.54
C LEU A 153 -3.05 4.67 -12.06
N ASN A 154 -2.83 3.54 -12.75
CA ASN A 154 -1.65 3.24 -13.54
C ASN A 154 -0.31 3.19 -12.75
N ASN A 155 -0.23 2.36 -11.71
CA ASN A 155 0.98 2.09 -10.92
C ASN A 155 1.57 3.31 -10.20
N ILE A 156 0.76 4.31 -9.86
CA ILE A 156 1.24 5.48 -9.13
C ILE A 156 1.59 5.14 -7.67
N PRO A 157 2.83 5.37 -7.21
CA PRO A 157 3.11 5.45 -5.78
C PRO A 157 2.66 6.82 -5.24
N PHE A 158 1.78 6.79 -4.25
CA PHE A 158 1.20 7.97 -3.61
C PHE A 158 1.61 8.01 -2.13
N HIS A 159 1.95 9.19 -1.62
CA HIS A 159 2.22 9.39 -0.20
C HIS A 159 1.89 10.82 0.26
N LEU A 160 1.80 10.99 1.58
CA LEU A 160 1.80 12.31 2.19
C LEU A 160 3.21 12.89 2.21
N LYS A 161 3.30 14.22 2.28
CA LYS A 161 4.58 14.91 2.47
C LYS A 161 5.28 14.45 3.73
N GLN A 162 6.52 13.97 3.56
CA GLN A 162 7.41 13.59 4.64
C GLN A 162 8.15 14.82 5.18
N ASP A 163 7.59 15.48 6.18
CA ASP A 163 8.23 16.60 6.88
C ASP A 163 8.39 16.36 8.39
N GLY A 164 8.16 15.13 8.86
CA GLY A 164 8.30 14.72 10.27
C GLY A 164 7.22 15.32 11.17
N ILE A 165 6.10 15.73 10.59
CA ILE A 165 4.93 16.24 11.31
C ILE A 165 3.82 15.20 11.18
N ASP A 166 3.02 15.05 12.24
CA ASP A 166 1.83 14.21 12.20
C ASP A 166 0.87 14.67 11.11
N ARG A 167 0.60 13.79 10.15
CA ARG A 167 -0.31 14.05 9.02
C ARG A 167 -1.35 12.94 8.92
N SER A 168 -2.60 13.34 8.72
CA SER A 168 -3.75 12.45 8.58
C SER A 168 -4.41 12.64 7.23
N LEU A 169 -4.76 11.52 6.59
CA LEU A 169 -5.57 11.50 5.37
C LEU A 169 -6.76 10.56 5.55
N ASP A 170 -7.95 11.13 5.58
CA ASP A 170 -9.22 10.42 5.63
C ASP A 170 -9.80 10.28 4.23
N ILE A 171 -10.00 9.04 3.78
CA ILE A 171 -10.50 8.72 2.44
C ILE A 171 -11.74 7.88 2.58
N LYS A 172 -12.89 8.45 2.19
CA LYS A 172 -14.17 7.74 2.28
C LYS A 172 -14.34 6.68 1.21
N LYS A 173 -13.64 6.80 0.08
CA LYS A 173 -13.71 5.86 -1.03
C LYS A 173 -12.44 5.88 -1.87
N PHE A 174 -11.90 4.71 -2.16
CA PHE A 174 -10.84 4.56 -3.15
C PHE A 174 -11.42 4.12 -4.49
N VAL A 175 -10.84 4.65 -5.57
CA VAL A 175 -11.06 4.15 -6.91
C VAL A 175 -9.70 3.89 -7.53
N GLY A 176 -9.46 2.65 -7.93
CA GLY A 176 -8.19 2.26 -8.52
C GLY A 176 -8.35 1.07 -9.43
N ASP A 177 -7.36 0.87 -10.27
CA ASP A 177 -7.20 -0.31 -11.13
C ASP A 177 -6.50 -1.48 -10.41
N GLY A 178 -6.28 -1.36 -9.08
CA GLY A 178 -5.53 -2.31 -8.28
C GLY A 178 -4.03 -2.00 -8.20
N THR A 179 -3.47 -1.20 -9.11
CA THR A 179 -2.02 -1.14 -9.33
C THR A 179 -1.29 -0.05 -8.56
N ALA A 180 -2.00 0.96 -8.09
CA ALA A 180 -1.42 2.04 -7.30
C ALA A 180 -0.92 1.56 -5.93
N LEU A 181 -0.01 2.34 -5.32
CA LEU A 181 0.48 2.15 -3.96
C LEU A 181 0.10 3.36 -3.10
N MET A 182 -0.56 3.12 -1.96
CA MET A 182 -0.59 4.06 -0.84
C MET A 182 0.58 3.74 0.10
N HIS A 183 1.52 4.66 0.24
CA HIS A 183 2.67 4.52 1.13
C HIS A 183 2.54 5.46 2.32
N ILE A 184 2.35 4.85 3.50
CA ILE A 184 2.20 5.51 4.79
C ILE A 184 3.54 5.46 5.50
N HIS A 185 4.12 6.63 5.77
CA HIS A 185 5.41 6.77 6.42
C HIS A 185 5.22 6.91 7.94
N ASP A 186 6.32 6.95 8.67
CA ASP A 186 6.32 7.40 10.07
C ASP A 186 5.66 8.78 10.22
N HIS A 187 4.98 9.02 11.34
CA HIS A 187 4.12 10.20 11.60
C HIS A 187 2.94 10.37 10.62
N HIS A 188 2.67 9.41 9.74
CA HIS A 188 1.50 9.45 8.86
C HIS A 188 0.41 8.50 9.33
N ARG A 189 -0.82 8.97 9.19
CA ARG A 189 -2.04 8.22 9.44
C ARG A 189 -2.95 8.28 8.22
N VAL A 190 -3.49 7.14 7.82
CA VAL A 190 -4.49 7.06 6.75
C VAL A 190 -5.71 6.29 7.25
N ILE A 191 -6.90 6.81 6.97
CA ILE A 191 -8.19 6.19 7.26
C ILE A 191 -8.79 5.73 5.94
N PHE A 192 -9.06 4.43 5.82
CA PHE A 192 -9.51 3.78 4.59
C PHE A 192 -11.00 3.46 4.65
N GLU A 193 -11.75 4.02 3.70
CA GLU A 193 -13.14 3.66 3.35
C GLU A 193 -14.07 3.53 4.54
N ARG A 194 -13.91 4.43 5.50
CA ARG A 194 -14.65 4.40 6.76
C ARG A 194 -15.44 5.69 6.90
N ASP A 195 -16.76 5.58 6.73
CA ASP A 195 -17.67 6.68 7.05
C ASP A 195 -18.60 6.29 8.21
N PRO A 196 -18.34 6.78 9.44
CA PRO A 196 -19.16 6.46 10.60
C PRO A 196 -20.59 7.02 10.49
N SER A 197 -20.86 7.94 9.57
CA SER A 197 -22.19 8.53 9.39
C SER A 197 -23.15 7.66 8.57
N VAL A 198 -22.64 6.68 7.80
CA VAL A 198 -23.44 5.86 6.87
C VAL A 198 -23.35 4.35 7.13
N ASN A 199 -22.81 3.92 8.28
CA ASN A 199 -22.59 2.50 8.62
C ASN A 199 -21.81 1.74 7.54
N ASP A 200 -20.80 2.38 6.93
CA ASP A 200 -19.89 1.63 6.07
C ASP A 200 -18.98 0.77 6.94
N THR A 201 -19.19 -0.54 6.89
CA THR A 201 -18.47 -1.52 7.69
C THR A 201 -17.57 -2.42 6.86
N GLU A 202 -17.56 -2.27 5.52
CA GLU A 202 -16.84 -3.16 4.61
C GLU A 202 -16.04 -2.38 3.56
N GLY A 203 -14.72 -2.31 3.77
CA GLY A 203 -13.79 -1.69 2.85
C GLY A 203 -13.27 -2.67 1.81
N LYS A 204 -13.17 -2.22 0.55
CA LYS A 204 -12.56 -2.92 -0.58
C LYS A 204 -11.37 -2.12 -1.05
N VAL A 205 -10.25 -2.29 -0.34
CA VAL A 205 -8.99 -1.61 -0.61
C VAL A 205 -8.40 -2.14 -1.91
N ASN A 206 -8.83 -1.54 -3.03
CA ASN A 206 -8.43 -1.92 -4.39
C ASN A 206 -7.15 -1.18 -4.84
N ILE A 207 -6.19 -1.09 -3.93
CA ILE A 207 -4.85 -0.54 -4.11
C ILE A 207 -3.89 -1.34 -3.23
N ASN A 208 -2.59 -1.21 -3.50
CA ASN A 208 -1.54 -1.76 -2.67
C ASN A 208 -1.28 -0.82 -1.49
N VAL A 209 -1.00 -1.37 -0.31
CA VAL A 209 -0.76 -0.57 0.90
C VAL A 209 0.60 -0.92 1.49
N LYS A 210 1.44 0.10 1.68
CA LYS A 210 2.68 -0.02 2.43
C LYS A 210 2.60 0.88 3.66
N VAL A 211 2.88 0.32 4.83
CA VAL A 211 2.89 1.03 6.09
C VAL A 211 4.24 0.85 6.75
N ASP A 212 5.06 1.89 6.76
CA ASP A 212 6.36 1.88 7.42
C ASP A 212 6.19 1.87 8.95
N ALA A 213 7.25 1.49 9.67
CA ALA A 213 7.27 1.57 11.13
C ALA A 213 6.92 2.99 11.62
N GLY A 214 6.02 3.09 12.60
CA GLY A 214 5.45 4.37 13.07
C GLY A 214 4.28 4.90 12.25
N GLY A 215 4.07 4.39 11.03
CA GLY A 215 2.88 4.67 10.22
C GLY A 215 1.63 3.95 10.74
N GLN A 216 0.48 4.59 10.56
CA GLN A 216 -0.80 4.09 11.07
C GLN A 216 -1.85 3.99 9.96
N ALA A 217 -2.48 2.82 9.83
CA ALA A 217 -3.57 2.58 8.90
C ALA A 217 -4.84 2.16 9.67
N LEU A 218 -5.85 3.02 9.69
CA LEU A 218 -7.17 2.68 10.20
C LEU A 218 -8.04 2.21 9.04
N MET A 219 -8.49 0.98 9.15
CA MET A 219 -9.26 0.32 8.10
C MET A 219 -10.72 0.16 8.52
N SER A 220 -11.56 -0.27 7.57
CA SER A 220 -12.94 -0.62 7.86
C SER A 220 -13.03 -1.93 8.66
N PRO A 221 -14.08 -2.09 9.49
CA PRO A 221 -14.28 -3.28 10.33
C PRO A 221 -14.07 -4.60 9.60
N LYS A 222 -14.62 -4.72 8.39
CA LYS A 222 -14.28 -5.78 7.45
C LYS A 222 -13.47 -5.17 6.31
N THR A 223 -12.28 -5.70 6.08
CA THR A 223 -11.36 -5.17 5.07
C THR A 223 -10.93 -6.25 4.10
N HIS A 224 -11.18 -5.99 2.82
CA HIS A 224 -10.69 -6.79 1.70
C HIS A 224 -9.45 -6.12 1.09
N LEU A 225 -8.31 -6.79 1.17
CA LEU A 225 -7.09 -6.39 0.48
C LEU A 225 -7.10 -6.94 -0.94
N LEU A 226 -7.25 -6.04 -1.92
CA LEU A 226 -7.48 -6.41 -3.31
C LEU A 226 -6.41 -5.87 -4.27
N GLY A 227 -5.48 -5.03 -3.82
CA GLY A 227 -4.40 -4.44 -4.61
C GLY A 227 -3.65 -5.45 -5.47
N ILE A 228 -3.55 -5.19 -6.77
CA ILE A 228 -2.89 -6.04 -7.77
C ILE A 228 -1.60 -5.34 -8.17
N GLY A 229 -0.44 -5.93 -7.89
CA GLY A 229 0.82 -5.32 -8.26
C GLY A 229 1.87 -6.33 -8.64
N ALA A 230 2.49 -6.15 -9.81
CA ALA A 230 3.79 -6.75 -10.09
C ALA A 230 4.92 -6.02 -9.35
N ASN A 231 4.67 -4.75 -8.98
CA ASN A 231 5.65 -3.85 -8.36
C ASN A 231 5.46 -3.68 -6.84
N TYR A 232 4.25 -3.97 -6.33
CA TYR A 232 3.85 -3.72 -4.95
C TYR A 232 3.04 -4.90 -4.43
N LEU A 233 3.21 -5.21 -3.15
CA LEU A 233 2.42 -6.21 -2.45
C LEU A 233 1.05 -5.63 -2.08
N ALA A 234 0.04 -6.49 -1.95
CA ALA A 234 -1.29 -6.04 -1.53
C ALA A 234 -1.21 -5.36 -0.14
N LEU A 235 -0.37 -5.90 0.74
CA LEU A 235 0.02 -5.28 2.00
C LEU A 235 1.51 -5.52 2.27
N ASP A 236 2.24 -4.44 2.56
CA ASP A 236 3.60 -4.45 3.12
C ASP A 236 3.55 -3.71 4.46
N LEU A 237 3.57 -4.46 5.56
CA LEU A 237 3.26 -3.95 6.88
C LEU A 237 4.49 -4.00 7.79
N SER A 238 4.94 -2.81 8.18
CA SER A 238 5.90 -2.58 9.27
C SER A 238 5.34 -1.67 10.38
N GLY A 239 4.27 -0.94 10.11
CA GLY A 239 3.55 -0.10 11.08
C GLY A 239 2.34 -0.79 11.70
N SER A 240 1.33 0.00 12.05
CA SER A 240 0.17 -0.46 12.80
C SER A 240 -1.12 -0.44 12.00
N LEU A 241 -1.88 -1.53 12.05
CA LEU A 241 -3.25 -1.60 11.57
C LEU A 241 -4.25 -1.44 12.72
N TYR A 242 -5.27 -0.61 12.49
CA TYR A 242 -6.33 -0.32 13.45
C TYR A 242 -7.70 -0.66 12.87
N GLY A 243 -8.64 -0.99 13.76
CA GLY A 243 -10.08 -1.05 13.48
C GLY A 243 -10.56 -2.27 12.71
N ILE A 244 -9.68 -3.23 12.41
CA ILE A 244 -10.02 -4.42 11.61
C ILE A 244 -10.53 -5.52 12.53
N TYR A 245 -11.76 -5.98 12.29
CA TYR A 245 -12.33 -7.19 12.87
C TYR A 245 -12.18 -8.37 11.92
N ASP A 246 -12.51 -8.20 10.64
CA ASP A 246 -12.46 -9.25 9.63
C ASP A 246 -11.45 -8.86 8.55
N LEU A 247 -10.31 -9.55 8.51
CA LEU A 247 -9.29 -9.35 7.48
C LEU A 247 -9.44 -10.40 6.39
N VAL A 248 -9.57 -9.94 5.14
CA VAL A 248 -9.62 -10.80 3.96
C VAL A 248 -8.49 -10.44 3.01
N ILE A 249 -7.57 -11.37 2.79
CA ILE A 249 -6.54 -11.28 1.77
C ILE A 249 -7.11 -11.92 0.50
N GLY A 250 -7.28 -11.13 -0.57
CA GLY A 250 -7.90 -11.57 -1.82
C GLY A 250 -7.10 -12.63 -2.59
N ASP A 251 -7.70 -13.18 -3.66
CA ASP A 251 -7.06 -14.25 -4.46
C ASP A 251 -5.72 -13.79 -5.05
N ASP A 252 -4.68 -14.62 -4.95
CA ASP A 252 -3.32 -14.34 -5.42
C ASP A 252 -2.71 -13.04 -4.86
N ARG A 253 -3.08 -12.66 -3.62
CA ARG A 253 -2.55 -11.47 -2.94
C ARG A 253 -1.54 -11.87 -1.88
N VAL A 254 -0.49 -11.06 -1.76
CA VAL A 254 0.57 -11.25 -0.77
C VAL A 254 0.50 -10.12 0.25
N ALA A 255 0.44 -10.51 1.52
CA ALA A 255 0.68 -9.65 2.67
C ALA A 255 2.03 -10.03 3.28
N TYR A 256 2.95 -9.07 3.36
CA TYR A 256 4.26 -9.25 4.00
C TYR A 256 4.30 -8.46 5.30
N ILE A 257 4.77 -9.10 6.37
CA ILE A 257 4.69 -8.60 7.75
C ILE A 257 6.09 -8.57 8.37
N THR A 258 6.49 -7.44 8.94
CA THR A 258 7.77 -7.30 9.66
C THR A 258 7.58 -7.29 11.18
N ALA A 259 8.67 -7.43 11.94
CA ALA A 259 8.69 -7.56 13.38
C ALA A 259 8.19 -6.31 14.12
N SER A 260 8.24 -5.13 13.47
CA SER A 260 7.67 -3.90 14.04
C SER A 260 6.16 -3.78 13.81
N ALA A 261 5.58 -4.62 12.96
CA ALA A 261 4.17 -4.56 12.63
C ALA A 261 3.27 -5.03 13.78
N GLY A 262 2.04 -4.53 13.81
CA GLY A 262 0.99 -5.10 14.67
C GLY A 262 -0.40 -4.70 14.19
N ALA A 263 -1.41 -5.41 14.68
CA ALA A 263 -2.81 -5.13 14.35
C ALA A 263 -3.73 -5.24 15.57
N ILE A 264 -4.62 -4.26 15.73
CA ILE A 264 -5.58 -4.18 16.83
C ILE A 264 -6.98 -3.83 16.30
N THR A 265 -8.03 -4.24 17.03
CA THR A 265 -9.43 -4.04 16.63
C THR A 265 -9.98 -2.64 17.01
N THR A 266 -9.27 -1.89 17.83
CA THR A 266 -9.68 -0.56 18.30
C THR A 266 -9.56 0.51 17.21
N VAL A 267 -10.28 1.60 17.40
CA VAL A 267 -10.21 2.81 16.53
C VAL A 267 -9.53 3.97 17.24
N ASP A 268 -9.16 3.78 18.51
CA ASP A 268 -8.48 4.76 19.32
C ASP A 268 -6.98 4.66 19.04
N PHE A 269 -6.43 5.68 18.39
CA PHE A 269 -5.01 5.74 18.05
C PHE A 269 -4.11 5.97 19.28
N GLU A 270 -4.69 6.25 20.45
CA GLU A 270 -3.97 6.32 21.72
C GLU A 270 -3.72 4.93 22.32
N GLU A 271 -4.41 3.90 21.84
CA GLU A 271 -4.21 2.53 22.29
C GLU A 271 -2.95 1.93 21.65
N GLU A 272 -2.04 1.44 22.50
CA GLU A 272 -0.75 0.93 22.06
C GLU A 272 -0.89 -0.39 21.31
N VAL A 273 -0.35 -0.44 20.09
CA VAL A 273 -0.27 -1.66 19.30
C VAL A 273 1.00 -2.42 19.68
N THR A 274 0.83 -3.64 20.16
CA THR A 274 1.95 -4.52 20.49
C THR A 274 2.58 -5.06 19.21
N ALA A 275 3.84 -4.72 18.96
CA ALA A 275 4.59 -5.23 17.82
C ALA A 275 4.69 -6.76 17.85
N GLY A 276 4.54 -7.39 16.68
CA GLY A 276 4.50 -8.84 16.49
C GLY A 276 3.16 -9.50 16.81
N MET A 277 2.18 -8.77 17.37
CA MET A 277 0.88 -9.32 17.75
C MET A 277 -0.23 -8.84 16.81
N PHE A 278 -1.09 -9.77 16.38
CA PHE A 278 -2.18 -9.49 15.46
C PHE A 278 -3.50 -10.04 16.01
N THR A 279 -4.45 -9.14 16.25
CA THR A 279 -5.76 -9.49 16.81
C THR A 279 -6.87 -9.23 15.80
N PHE A 280 -7.67 -10.27 15.50
CA PHE A 280 -8.82 -10.18 14.59
C PHE A 280 -10.01 -11.02 15.10
N ALA A 281 -11.23 -10.71 14.67
CA ALA A 281 -12.36 -11.63 14.80
C ALA A 281 -12.25 -12.76 13.76
N SER A 282 -11.88 -12.46 12.52
CA SER A 282 -11.60 -13.46 11.50
C SER A 282 -10.45 -13.06 10.57
N LEU A 283 -9.71 -14.07 10.11
CA LEU A 283 -8.67 -13.96 9.09
C LEU A 283 -8.98 -14.95 7.96
N VAL A 284 -9.15 -14.45 6.74
CA VAL A 284 -9.43 -15.28 5.56
C VAL A 284 -8.38 -15.02 4.50
N LEU A 285 -7.63 -16.07 4.14
CA LEU A 285 -6.78 -16.10 2.96
C LEU A 285 -7.56 -16.77 1.82
N HIS A 286 -7.81 -16.02 0.75
CA HIS A 286 -8.43 -16.55 -0.47
C HIS A 286 -7.44 -17.39 -1.30
N SER A 287 -7.90 -17.96 -2.41
CA SER A 287 -7.10 -18.91 -3.17
C SER A 287 -5.78 -18.31 -3.63
N GLY A 288 -4.66 -19.01 -3.44
CA GLY A 288 -3.32 -18.51 -3.81
C GLY A 288 -2.80 -17.34 -2.96
N ALA A 289 -3.56 -16.88 -1.97
CA ALA A 289 -3.15 -15.77 -1.10
C ALA A 289 -2.00 -16.18 -0.18
N LYS A 290 -1.16 -15.22 0.19
CA LYS A 290 -0.02 -15.44 1.08
C LYS A 290 0.02 -14.41 2.20
N MET A 291 0.32 -14.87 3.40
CA MET A 291 0.68 -14.04 4.53
C MET A 291 2.06 -14.49 5.03
N ASP A 292 3.09 -13.73 4.67
CA ASP A 292 4.48 -14.08 4.90
C ASP A 292 5.07 -13.15 5.98
N PHE A 293 5.54 -13.76 7.06
CA PHE A 293 6.26 -13.06 8.11
C PHE A 293 7.75 -13.00 7.76
N GLU A 294 8.41 -11.89 8.10
CA GLU A 294 9.82 -11.70 7.80
C GLU A 294 10.72 -12.76 8.47
N PRO A 295 11.95 -12.97 7.98
CA PRO A 295 12.91 -13.88 8.62
C PRO A 295 13.09 -13.57 10.12
N ASP A 296 13.29 -14.61 10.93
CA ASP A 296 13.52 -14.49 12.38
C ASP A 296 12.30 -13.97 13.18
N MET A 297 11.10 -14.05 12.59
CA MET A 297 9.84 -13.64 13.19
C MET A 297 8.82 -14.79 13.22
N GLY A 298 8.11 -14.94 14.34
CA GLY A 298 6.94 -15.82 14.45
C GLY A 298 5.62 -15.11 14.24
N ALA A 299 4.60 -15.88 13.89
CA ALA A 299 3.22 -15.42 13.79
C ALA A 299 2.51 -15.59 15.14
N ILE A 300 2.32 -14.49 15.87
CA ILE A 300 1.54 -14.44 17.12
C ILE A 300 0.14 -13.91 16.79
N LEU A 301 -0.83 -14.81 16.70
CA LEU A 301 -2.19 -14.51 16.24
C LEU A 301 -3.23 -14.80 17.32
N GLU A 302 -4.00 -13.78 17.70
CA GLU A 302 -5.19 -13.90 18.54
C GLU A 302 -6.44 -13.69 17.69
N VAL A 303 -6.99 -14.77 17.15
CA VAL A 303 -8.00 -14.70 16.09
C VAL A 303 -9.19 -15.59 16.39
N GLY A 304 -10.42 -15.09 16.23
CA GLY A 304 -11.62 -15.90 16.41
C GLY A 304 -11.66 -17.10 15.46
N SER A 305 -11.55 -16.86 14.16
CA SER A 305 -11.45 -17.91 13.14
C SER A 305 -10.41 -17.61 12.06
N ILE A 306 -9.67 -18.64 11.63
CA ILE A 306 -8.71 -18.56 10.52
C ILE A 306 -9.16 -19.52 9.42
N GLN A 307 -9.28 -19.02 8.19
CA GLN A 307 -9.57 -19.82 7.00
C GLN A 307 -8.43 -19.64 5.99
N VAL A 308 -7.69 -20.72 5.74
CA VAL A 308 -6.60 -20.78 4.77
C VAL A 308 -7.07 -21.61 3.60
N LYS A 309 -7.59 -20.95 2.55
CA LYS A 309 -8.24 -21.59 1.41
C LYS A 309 -7.25 -22.24 0.43
N PHE A 310 -7.78 -22.96 -0.56
CA PHE A 310 -7.02 -23.64 -1.61
C PHE A 310 -5.74 -22.90 -2.06
N ASP A 311 -4.59 -23.57 -2.00
CA ASP A 311 -3.29 -23.05 -2.49
C ASP A 311 -2.79 -21.77 -1.79
N SER A 312 -3.39 -21.39 -0.66
CA SER A 312 -2.95 -20.24 0.14
C SER A 312 -2.01 -20.66 1.28
N SER A 313 -1.16 -19.73 1.73
CA SER A 313 -0.14 -20.03 2.73
C SER A 313 0.03 -18.95 3.79
N ILE A 314 0.26 -19.37 5.03
CA ILE A 314 0.83 -18.52 6.08
C ILE A 314 2.21 -19.08 6.42
N THR A 315 3.26 -18.25 6.32
CA THR A 315 4.65 -18.67 6.60
C THR A 315 5.29 -17.80 7.68
N ALA A 316 5.92 -18.44 8.66
CA ALA A 316 6.62 -17.78 9.78
C ALA A 316 7.64 -18.74 10.39
N ASP A 317 8.58 -18.24 11.20
CA ASP A 317 9.58 -19.09 11.87
C ASP A 317 8.96 -19.97 12.97
N TYR A 318 7.93 -19.46 13.62
CA TYR A 318 7.12 -20.21 14.58
C TYR A 318 5.69 -19.66 14.59
N PHE A 319 4.77 -20.43 15.17
CA PHE A 319 3.36 -20.06 15.31
C PHE A 319 2.94 -20.12 16.77
N ASP A 320 2.44 -19.00 17.30
CA ASP A 320 1.68 -18.97 18.55
C ASP A 320 0.25 -18.52 18.24
N LEU A 321 -0.65 -19.50 18.12
CA LEU A 321 -2.01 -19.30 17.65
C LEU A 321 -3.01 -19.51 18.78
N THR A 322 -3.73 -18.46 19.13
CA THR A 322 -4.93 -18.53 19.96
C THR A 322 -6.15 -18.37 19.08
N VAL A 323 -6.78 -19.50 18.73
CA VAL A 323 -7.87 -19.56 17.74
C VAL A 323 -9.03 -20.46 18.18
N SER A 324 -10.27 -20.07 17.86
CA SER A 324 -11.47 -20.89 18.14
C SER A 324 -11.79 -21.87 17.00
N GLU A 325 -11.58 -21.47 15.75
CA GLU A 325 -11.75 -22.31 14.56
C GLU A 325 -10.61 -22.09 13.57
N LEU A 326 -9.92 -23.15 13.18
CA LEU A 326 -8.87 -23.14 12.16
C LEU A 326 -9.27 -24.10 11.04
N ASP A 327 -9.48 -23.56 9.85
CA ASP A 327 -9.75 -24.29 8.62
C ASP A 327 -8.58 -24.15 7.65
N VAL A 328 -8.02 -25.28 7.23
CA VAL A 328 -6.87 -25.38 6.33
C VAL A 328 -7.28 -26.31 5.20
N GLU A 329 -7.64 -25.72 4.06
CA GLU A 329 -8.16 -26.43 2.90
C GLU A 329 -7.08 -27.25 2.17
N ILE A 330 -7.51 -28.00 1.16
CA ILE A 330 -6.61 -28.77 0.30
C ILE A 330 -5.55 -27.87 -0.35
N TRP A 331 -4.29 -28.30 -0.31
CA TRP A 331 -3.12 -27.59 -0.85
C TRP A 331 -2.81 -26.25 -0.18
N SER A 332 -3.48 -25.92 0.93
CA SER A 332 -3.14 -24.76 1.71
C SER A 332 -2.19 -25.13 2.85
N GLU A 333 -1.40 -24.15 3.31
CA GLU A 333 -0.26 -24.40 4.17
C GLU A 333 -0.15 -23.40 5.32
N LEU A 334 0.11 -23.91 6.53
CA LEU A 334 0.74 -23.13 7.61
C LEU A 334 2.13 -23.74 7.79
N SER A 335 3.18 -23.01 7.42
CA SER A 335 4.53 -23.58 7.35
C SER A 335 5.56 -22.78 8.13
N CYS A 336 6.28 -23.50 8.99
CA CYS A 336 7.55 -23.09 9.61
C CYS A 336 8.68 -24.03 9.17
N SER A 337 8.53 -24.70 8.02
CA SER A 337 9.54 -25.63 7.53
C SER A 337 10.82 -24.87 7.14
N ALA A 338 11.98 -25.48 7.41
CA ALA A 338 13.26 -24.84 7.11
C ALA A 338 13.44 -24.50 5.61
N ASP A 339 12.81 -25.27 4.71
CA ASP A 339 12.83 -25.00 3.27
C ASP A 339 12.09 -23.69 2.94
N GLU A 340 10.92 -23.46 3.54
CA GLU A 340 10.14 -22.21 3.40
C GLU A 340 10.76 -21.04 4.16
N ARG A 341 11.61 -21.33 5.15
CA ARG A 341 12.27 -20.34 6.03
C ARG A 341 13.78 -20.27 5.83
N SER A 342 14.25 -20.59 4.62
CA SER A 342 15.69 -20.73 4.30
C SER A 342 16.56 -19.47 4.49
N THR A 343 15.93 -18.30 4.66
CA THR A 343 16.61 -17.01 4.89
C THR A 343 16.69 -16.61 6.36
N SER A 344 16.04 -17.34 7.28
CA SER A 344 16.12 -17.06 8.71
C SER A 344 17.42 -17.61 9.29
N GLU A 345 18.05 -16.83 10.18
CA GLU A 345 19.35 -17.13 10.77
C GLU A 345 19.24 -17.67 12.22
N PHE A 346 18.10 -17.45 12.88
CA PHE A 346 17.87 -17.80 14.29
C PHE A 346 16.83 -18.92 14.49
N LEU A 347 16.52 -19.69 13.45
CA LEU A 347 15.55 -20.80 13.50
C LEU A 347 15.90 -21.92 14.50
N ASP A 348 17.18 -22.12 14.79
CA ASP A 348 17.67 -23.32 15.46
C ASP A 348 18.18 -23.05 16.87
N ILE A 349 17.56 -23.74 17.83
CA ILE A 349 18.22 -24.06 19.08
C ILE A 349 19.33 -25.10 18.82
N GLN A 350 20.55 -24.83 19.26
CA GLN A 350 21.68 -25.78 19.11
C GLN A 350 21.50 -27.11 19.86
N LEU A 351 20.40 -27.27 20.58
CA LEU A 351 20.13 -28.39 21.48
C LEU A 351 20.19 -29.76 20.79
N GLY A 352 19.83 -29.85 19.51
CA GLY A 352 19.95 -31.10 18.73
C GLY A 352 20.84 -31.00 17.50
N ALA A 353 21.79 -30.06 17.46
CA ALA A 353 22.76 -30.00 16.38
C ALA A 353 23.66 -31.24 16.36
N GLY A 354 23.93 -31.78 15.17
CA GLY A 354 24.89 -32.88 14.98
C GLY A 354 26.34 -32.39 14.95
N ASP A 355 27.28 -33.29 15.26
CA ASP A 355 28.70 -32.97 15.21
C ASP A 355 29.13 -32.65 13.77
N GLN A 356 30.00 -31.65 13.61
CA GLN A 356 30.64 -31.34 12.32
C GLN A 356 32.12 -31.74 12.35
N SER A 357 32.60 -32.37 11.27
CA SER A 357 34.00 -32.75 11.11
C SER A 357 34.45 -32.67 9.66
N SER A 358 35.76 -32.66 9.41
CA SER A 358 36.33 -32.74 8.06
C SER A 358 36.01 -34.04 7.31
N SER A 359 35.49 -35.04 8.01
CA SER A 359 35.11 -36.36 7.49
C SER A 359 33.60 -36.53 7.22
N GLY A 360 32.82 -35.46 7.39
CA GLY A 360 31.38 -35.44 7.26
C GLY A 360 30.69 -34.87 8.50
N SER A 361 29.37 -34.76 8.43
CA SER A 361 28.52 -34.18 9.47
C SER A 361 27.46 -35.17 9.91
N GLY A 362 27.15 -35.16 11.22
CA GLY A 362 25.98 -35.85 11.76
C GLY A 362 24.71 -35.07 11.44
N GLY A 363 23.58 -35.77 11.31
CA GLY A 363 22.27 -35.13 11.19
C GLY A 363 21.85 -34.51 12.52
N ALA A 364 21.00 -33.48 12.46
CA ALA A 364 20.33 -32.94 13.65
C ALA A 364 19.33 -33.97 14.21
N GLY A 365 19.11 -33.95 15.53
CA GLY A 365 18.13 -34.78 16.22
C GLY A 365 16.96 -33.94 16.72
N HIS A 366 15.73 -34.44 16.61
CA HIS A 366 14.53 -33.91 17.26
C HIS A 366 13.56 -35.07 17.52
N GLY A 367 13.07 -35.23 18.75
CA GLY A 367 12.31 -36.41 19.20
C GLY A 367 13.10 -37.74 19.20
N SER A 368 14.21 -37.82 18.45
CA SER A 368 15.16 -38.94 18.37
C SER A 368 16.55 -38.42 17.96
N PRO A 369 17.63 -39.16 18.22
CA PRO A 369 18.96 -38.73 17.79
C PRO A 369 19.07 -38.66 16.27
N GLY A 370 19.82 -37.67 15.79
CA GLY A 370 20.12 -37.51 14.37
C GLY A 370 20.97 -38.64 13.81
N GLY A 371 20.98 -38.78 12.48
CA GLY A 371 21.79 -39.79 11.79
C GLY A 371 23.29 -39.61 12.01
N ILE A 372 24.03 -40.71 12.08
CA ILE A 372 25.50 -40.71 12.15
C ILE A 372 26.07 -40.34 10.78
N GLY A 373 27.09 -39.48 10.74
CA GLY A 373 27.72 -39.04 9.49
C GLY A 373 28.46 -40.16 8.74
N HIS A 374 28.96 -39.86 7.53
CA HIS A 374 29.59 -40.81 6.60
C HIS A 374 30.69 -41.70 7.23
N LEU A 375 31.40 -41.18 8.25
CA LEU A 375 32.22 -41.99 9.14
C LEU A 375 31.51 -42.19 10.49
N THR A 376 31.49 -43.42 10.99
CA THR A 376 30.78 -43.85 12.22
C THR A 376 31.20 -43.13 13.51
N SER A 377 32.18 -42.23 13.43
CA SER A 377 32.68 -41.39 14.51
C SER A 377 32.02 -40.02 14.62
N VAL A 378 31.23 -39.57 13.64
CA VAL A 378 30.56 -38.26 13.68
C VAL A 378 29.15 -38.43 14.22
N ARG A 379 28.92 -38.02 15.47
CA ARG A 379 27.66 -38.27 16.17
C ARG A 379 26.57 -37.36 15.61
N GLY A 380 25.38 -37.92 15.40
CA GLY A 380 24.19 -37.09 15.19
C GLY A 380 23.81 -36.36 16.47
N GLY A 381 23.01 -35.30 16.32
CA GLY A 381 22.56 -34.50 17.44
C GLY A 381 21.67 -35.29 18.40
N PRO A 382 21.67 -34.97 19.70
CA PRO A 382 20.85 -35.68 20.67
C PRO A 382 19.35 -35.46 20.41
N ALA A 383 18.53 -36.40 20.88
CA ALA A 383 17.09 -36.20 20.93
C ALA A 383 16.75 -35.14 21.98
N TYR A 384 15.92 -34.18 21.61
CA TYR A 384 15.26 -33.25 22.51
C TYR A 384 13.77 -33.15 22.12
N GLY A 385 12.95 -32.46 22.92
CA GLY A 385 11.50 -32.48 22.74
C GLY A 385 10.79 -33.44 23.71
N SER A 386 9.52 -33.15 24.02
CA SER A 386 8.63 -33.90 24.91
C SER A 386 7.30 -34.02 24.19
N CYS A 387 6.75 -35.23 24.16
CA CYS A 387 5.45 -35.46 23.55
C CYS A 387 4.27 -34.90 24.36
N THR A 388 4.48 -34.36 25.58
CA THR A 388 3.40 -34.06 26.53
C THR A 388 3.39 -32.65 27.14
N TYR A 389 4.34 -31.78 26.79
CA TYR A 389 4.39 -30.37 27.25
C TYR A 389 4.36 -29.38 26.08
N ARG A 390 3.79 -28.18 26.29
CA ARG A 390 3.79 -27.06 25.33
C ARG A 390 5.22 -26.52 25.17
N TRP A 391 5.76 -26.56 23.95
CA TRP A 391 7.14 -26.17 23.59
C TRP A 391 7.32 -24.68 23.25
N ILE A 392 6.24 -23.89 23.29
CA ILE A 392 6.25 -22.50 22.80
C ILE A 392 7.21 -21.60 23.61
N GLU A 393 7.59 -21.96 24.84
CA GLU A 393 8.51 -21.14 25.65
C GLU A 393 10.01 -21.38 25.39
N GLU A 394 10.41 -22.46 24.70
CA GLU A 394 11.83 -22.76 24.41
C GLU A 394 12.25 -22.42 22.97
N ALA A 395 11.30 -22.22 22.05
CA ALA A 395 11.58 -21.83 20.66
C ALA A 395 11.64 -20.30 20.45
N ALA A 396 11.23 -19.50 21.45
CA ALA A 396 11.17 -18.04 21.41
C ALA A 396 12.33 -17.35 22.16
N GLN A 397 13.40 -18.09 22.51
CA GLN A 397 14.66 -17.57 23.05
C GLN A 397 15.81 -17.92 22.11
#